data_AF-A0A9W6MUB7-F1
#
_entry.id   AF-A0A9W6MUB7-F1
#
_cell.length_a   1.000
_cell.length_b   1.000
_cell.length_c   1.000
_cell.angle_alpha   90.00
_cell.angle_beta   90.00
_cell.angle_gamma   90.00
#
_symmetry.space_group_name_H-M   'P 1'
#
loop_
_entity.id
_entity.type
_entity.pdbx_description
1 polymer ?
#
loop_
_entity_poly.entity_id
_entity_poly.type
_entity_poly.pdbx_seq_one_letter_code
_entity_poly.pdbx_strand_id
1 'polypeptide(L)'
;MTPREQILSTIRRSLGATGAEAPRRTIVADRLKGHGRGVIPARAQGRSPEGLIALFVEMAEASAATVATVRSADEAPAAIAEFLRAHNLPAALRRGDDARLVGLPWERTTIDVSTGRSFGDDAAGVSAAFGAVAETGTLALVSGPDNPTTLNFLPDNHIVLVDAADIAATYEDLWGEVRGAYGAGTMPRTVNWITGPSRSADIEQILLMGAHGPRRLHIVLVDPNAVAETTEMDATLAAAGSTPAETRVGSTLAGDPKAPERDAPTPPAGKPDRREADRGHEEDELDEALDESFPASDPPSQTQP
;
A
#
# COMPACT_ATOMS: atom_id res chain seq x y z
N MET A 1 40.86 6.64 -13.16
CA MET A 1 39.58 6.16 -13.71
C MET A 1 38.79 5.57 -12.56
N THR A 2 37.57 6.05 -12.30
CA THR A 2 36.74 5.54 -11.20
C THR A 2 36.17 4.15 -11.55
N PRO A 3 35.76 3.32 -10.57
CA PRO A 3 35.09 2.05 -10.85
C PRO A 3 33.86 2.21 -11.75
N ARG A 4 33.09 3.29 -11.56
CA ARG A 4 31.97 3.66 -12.43
C ARG A 4 32.41 3.87 -13.89
N GLU A 5 33.50 4.61 -14.10
CA GLU A 5 34.02 4.86 -15.45
C GLU A 5 34.50 3.58 -16.12
N GLN A 6 35.15 2.68 -15.38
CA GLN A 6 35.57 1.37 -15.88
C GLN A 6 34.37 0.56 -16.35
N ILE A 7 33.35 0.37 -15.49
CA ILE A 7 32.12 -0.36 -15.83
C ILE A 7 31.45 0.23 -17.07
N LEU A 8 31.23 1.54 -17.08
CA LEU A 8 30.59 2.22 -18.22
C LEU A 8 31.43 2.16 -19.50
N SER A 9 32.76 2.06 -19.40
CA SER A 9 33.65 1.90 -20.55
C SER A 9 33.59 0.48 -21.13
N THR A 10 33.47 -0.54 -20.29
CA THR A 10 33.33 -1.94 -20.70
C THR A 10 31.99 -2.15 -21.42
N ILE A 11 30.90 -1.64 -20.84
CA ILE A 11 29.57 -1.71 -21.46
C ILE A 11 29.58 -1.00 -22.82
N ARG A 12 30.16 0.21 -22.90
CA ARG A 12 30.29 0.95 -24.16
C ARG A 12 31.05 0.16 -25.22
N ARG A 13 32.17 -0.47 -24.85
CA ARG A 13 32.97 -1.29 -25.76
C ARG A 13 32.20 -2.51 -26.26
N SER A 14 31.51 -3.22 -25.37
CA SER A 14 30.68 -4.38 -25.72
C SER A 14 29.54 -4.01 -26.67
N LEU A 15 28.91 -2.86 -26.47
CA LEU A 15 27.82 -2.36 -27.32
C LEU A 15 28.29 -1.63 -28.60
N GLY A 16 29.61 -1.56 -28.84
CA GLY A 16 30.18 -0.78 -29.94
C GLY A 16 29.80 0.70 -29.90
N ALA A 17 29.58 1.25 -28.69
CA ALA A 17 29.14 2.61 -28.47
C ALA A 17 30.32 3.50 -28.02
N THR A 18 30.56 4.56 -28.77
CA THR A 18 31.55 5.60 -28.47
C THR A 18 30.96 6.70 -27.59
N GLY A 19 29.63 6.84 -27.55
CA GLY A 19 28.92 7.92 -26.88
C GLY A 19 28.84 9.21 -27.71
N ALA A 20 29.41 9.20 -28.91
CA ALA A 20 29.37 10.32 -29.86
C ALA A 20 28.34 10.11 -30.97
N GLU A 21 27.58 9.00 -30.97
CA GLU A 21 26.62 8.70 -32.02
C GLU A 21 25.49 9.74 -32.04
N ALA A 22 25.54 10.66 -33.00
CA ALA A 22 24.55 11.71 -33.16
C ALA A 22 23.10 11.18 -33.23
N PRO A 23 22.79 10.08 -33.95
CA PRO A 23 21.42 9.55 -33.98
C PRO A 23 20.92 9.12 -32.61
N ARG A 24 21.76 8.44 -31.81
CA ARG A 24 21.39 8.00 -30.45
C ARG A 24 21.16 9.19 -29.53
N ARG A 25 22.01 10.22 -29.64
CA ARG A 25 21.86 11.45 -28.84
C ARG A 25 20.58 12.21 -29.19
N THR A 26 20.23 12.28 -30.47
CA THR A 26 18.97 12.89 -30.92
C THR A 26 17.76 12.12 -30.39
N ILE A 27 17.74 10.79 -30.52
CA ILE A 27 16.64 9.95 -29.99
C ILE A 27 16.44 10.17 -28.49
N VAL A 28 17.53 10.21 -27.71
CA VAL A 28 17.47 10.47 -26.27
C VAL A 28 16.95 11.89 -26.00
N ALA A 29 17.47 12.90 -26.70
CA ALA A 29 17.05 14.28 -26.52
C ALA A 29 15.55 14.48 -26.85
N ASP A 30 15.06 13.85 -27.92
CA ASP A 30 13.66 13.92 -28.33
C ASP A 30 12.76 13.19 -27.32
N ARG A 31 13.19 12.03 -26.83
CA ARG A 31 12.44 11.29 -25.79
C ARG A 31 12.36 12.07 -24.47
N LEU A 32 13.44 12.73 -24.07
CA LEU A 32 13.47 13.58 -22.87
C LEU A 32 12.61 14.84 -23.02
N LYS A 33 12.38 15.33 -24.25
CA LYS A 33 11.48 16.48 -24.51
C LYS A 33 10.00 16.07 -24.59
N GLY A 34 9.73 14.94 -25.25
CA GLY A 34 8.37 14.58 -25.67
C GLY A 34 7.47 14.04 -24.56
N HIS A 35 8.03 13.48 -23.49
CA HIS A 35 7.28 12.88 -22.36
C HIS A 35 6.05 12.07 -22.82
N GLY A 36 6.24 11.20 -23.82
CA GLY A 36 5.14 10.48 -24.45
C GLY A 36 4.33 9.69 -23.41
N ARG A 37 3.02 9.82 -23.46
CA ARG A 37 2.10 9.08 -22.58
C ARG A 37 2.14 7.59 -22.93
N GLY A 38 2.20 6.76 -21.91
CA GLY A 38 2.05 5.31 -22.03
C GLY A 38 0.61 4.86 -22.33
N VAL A 39 0.35 3.59 -22.03
CA VAL A 39 -1.00 3.01 -22.16
C VAL A 39 -1.92 3.65 -21.13
N ILE A 40 -3.10 4.11 -21.58
CA ILE A 40 -4.13 4.71 -20.72
C ILE A 40 -5.26 3.68 -20.54
N PRO A 41 -5.43 3.11 -19.35
CA PRO A 41 -6.52 2.18 -19.06
C PRO A 41 -7.91 2.77 -19.31
N ALA A 42 -8.74 2.03 -20.04
CA ALA A 42 -10.10 2.46 -20.37
C ALA A 42 -11.00 2.65 -19.13
N ARG A 43 -10.69 1.95 -18.02
CA ARG A 43 -11.50 1.95 -16.80
C ARG A 43 -11.68 3.34 -16.17
N ALA A 44 -10.73 4.24 -16.35
CA ALA A 44 -10.77 5.60 -15.81
C ALA A 44 -11.17 6.68 -16.85
N GLN A 45 -11.28 6.31 -18.13
CA GLN A 45 -11.55 7.27 -19.20
C GLN A 45 -13.02 7.71 -19.20
N GLY A 46 -13.25 9.01 -19.44
CA GLY A 46 -14.58 9.59 -19.64
C GLY A 46 -15.47 9.65 -18.40
N ARG A 47 -14.91 9.42 -17.21
CA ARG A 47 -15.64 9.52 -15.94
C ARG A 47 -15.75 10.98 -15.49
N SER A 48 -16.85 11.30 -14.79
CA SER A 48 -16.98 12.57 -14.07
C SER A 48 -16.04 12.57 -12.84
N PRO A 49 -15.78 13.73 -12.22
CA PRO A 49 -15.00 13.80 -10.97
C PRO A 49 -15.54 12.85 -9.88
N GLU A 50 -16.85 12.81 -9.69
CA GLU A 50 -17.51 11.92 -8.72
C GLU A 50 -17.30 10.45 -9.10
N GLY A 51 -17.36 10.14 -10.39
CA GLY A 51 -17.08 8.80 -10.91
C GLY A 51 -15.63 8.37 -10.76
N LEU A 52 -14.67 9.31 -10.74
CA LEU A 52 -13.26 9.06 -10.46
C LEU A 52 -13.03 8.83 -8.96
N ILE A 53 -13.68 9.62 -8.10
CA ILE A 53 -13.64 9.42 -6.64
C ILE A 53 -14.20 8.03 -6.30
N ALA A 54 -15.36 7.66 -6.83
CA ALA A 54 -15.95 6.35 -6.60
C ALA A 54 -15.04 5.21 -7.07
N LEU A 55 -14.43 5.35 -8.27
CA LEU A 55 -13.47 4.38 -8.78
C LEU A 55 -12.22 4.28 -7.89
N PHE A 56 -11.70 5.42 -7.41
CA PHE A 56 -10.56 5.45 -6.51
C PHE A 56 -10.84 4.66 -5.22
N VAL A 57 -11.99 4.92 -4.59
CA VAL A 57 -12.41 4.23 -3.36
C VAL A 57 -12.54 2.72 -3.62
N GLU A 58 -13.26 2.33 -4.68
CA GLU A 58 -13.42 0.92 -5.09
C GLU A 58 -12.07 0.23 -5.24
N MET A 59 -11.13 0.85 -5.97
CA MET A 59 -9.82 0.24 -6.24
C MET A 59 -8.90 0.24 -5.01
N ALA A 60 -9.00 1.25 -4.14
CA ALA A 60 -8.23 1.32 -2.90
C ALA A 60 -8.67 0.22 -1.92
N GLU A 61 -9.99 0.04 -1.75
CA GLU A 61 -10.57 -1.02 -0.92
C GLU A 61 -10.30 -2.41 -1.49
N ALA A 62 -10.39 -2.59 -2.82
CA ALA A 62 -9.99 -3.82 -3.48
C ALA A 62 -8.50 -4.16 -3.25
N SER A 63 -7.68 -3.14 -2.97
CA SER A 63 -6.27 -3.28 -2.60
C SER A 63 -6.04 -3.45 -1.10
N ALA A 64 -7.11 -3.64 -0.31
CA ALA A 64 -7.11 -3.76 1.14
C ALA A 64 -6.70 -2.49 1.92
N ALA A 65 -6.82 -1.31 1.29
CA ALA A 65 -6.84 -0.06 2.02
C ALA A 65 -8.22 0.16 2.67
N THR A 66 -8.29 1.07 3.63
CA THR A 66 -9.55 1.57 4.18
C THR A 66 -9.67 3.05 3.85
N VAL A 67 -10.89 3.54 3.57
CA VAL A 67 -11.12 4.95 3.24
C VAL A 67 -12.14 5.54 4.20
N ALA A 68 -11.84 6.72 4.75
CA ALA A 68 -12.76 7.56 5.48
C ALA A 68 -12.94 8.87 4.69
N THR A 69 -14.15 9.11 4.19
CA THR A 69 -14.49 10.35 3.49
C THR A 69 -14.97 11.39 4.49
N VAL A 70 -14.33 12.56 4.49
CA VAL A 70 -14.69 13.71 5.32
C VAL A 70 -15.05 14.90 4.46
N ARG A 71 -15.95 15.76 4.93
CA ARG A 71 -16.41 16.92 4.13
C ARG A 71 -15.45 18.10 4.20
N SER A 72 -14.62 18.14 5.23
CA SER A 72 -13.67 19.20 5.46
C SER A 72 -12.39 18.66 6.09
N ALA A 73 -11.25 19.30 5.83
CA ALA A 73 -9.99 18.95 6.46
C ALA A 73 -10.09 19.03 8.01
N ASP A 74 -10.91 19.92 8.54
CA ASP A 74 -11.18 20.07 9.98
C ASP A 74 -11.70 18.79 10.65
N GLU A 75 -12.36 17.90 9.89
CA GLU A 75 -12.88 16.62 10.37
C GLU A 75 -11.82 15.51 10.33
N ALA A 76 -10.71 15.70 9.62
CA ALA A 76 -9.68 14.67 9.44
C ALA A 76 -9.08 14.17 10.77
N PRO A 77 -8.72 15.01 11.76
CA PRO A 77 -8.23 14.52 13.05
C PRO A 77 -9.23 13.61 13.78
N ALA A 78 -10.53 13.88 13.67
CA ALA A 78 -11.57 13.05 14.29
C ALA A 78 -11.69 11.69 13.58
N ALA A 79 -11.65 11.67 12.25
CA ALA A 79 -11.63 10.43 11.48
C ALA A 79 -10.38 9.58 11.81
N ILE A 80 -9.22 10.21 11.96
CA ILE A 80 -7.97 9.56 12.36
C ILE A 80 -8.09 8.99 13.78
N ALA A 81 -8.65 9.76 14.73
CA ALA A 81 -8.88 9.28 16.09
C ALA A 81 -9.77 8.03 16.12
N GLU A 82 -10.82 8.02 15.30
CA GLU A 82 -11.73 6.89 15.17
C GLU A 82 -11.01 5.66 14.59
N PHE A 83 -10.18 5.83 13.57
CA PHE A 83 -9.34 4.75 13.03
C PHE A 83 -8.41 4.15 14.10
N LEU A 84 -7.69 5.00 14.85
CA LEU A 84 -6.79 4.55 15.92
C LEU A 84 -7.56 3.75 16.98
N ARG A 85 -8.73 4.25 17.39
CA ARG A 85 -9.61 3.60 18.37
C ARG A 85 -10.14 2.27 17.87
N ALA A 86 -10.65 2.21 16.64
CA ALA A 86 -11.22 1.00 16.03
C ALA A 86 -10.18 -0.13 15.92
N HIS A 87 -8.90 0.20 15.79
CA HIS A 87 -7.80 -0.75 15.72
C HIS A 87 -7.06 -0.96 17.05
N ASN A 88 -7.56 -0.42 18.16
CA ASN A 88 -6.93 -0.49 19.49
C ASN A 88 -5.48 0.01 19.51
N LEU A 89 -5.19 1.05 18.74
CA LEU A 89 -3.88 1.69 18.68
C LEU A 89 -3.76 2.79 19.75
N PRO A 90 -2.54 3.13 20.19
CA PRO A 90 -2.33 4.31 21.01
C PRO A 90 -2.90 5.55 20.32
N ALA A 91 -3.47 6.49 21.09
CA ALA A 91 -3.86 7.81 20.61
C ALA A 91 -2.60 8.69 20.42
N ALA A 92 -1.64 8.23 19.63
CA ALA A 92 -0.39 8.89 19.35
C ALA A 92 0.02 8.61 17.91
N LEU A 93 0.57 9.61 17.23
CA LEU A 93 1.05 9.46 15.86
C LEU A 93 2.24 10.37 15.57
N ARG A 94 2.95 10.05 14.49
CA ARG A 94 3.95 10.93 13.90
C ARG A 94 3.50 11.42 12.54
N ARG A 95 3.59 12.72 12.30
CA ARG A 95 3.24 13.34 11.01
C ARG A 95 4.42 14.05 10.35
N GLY A 96 4.29 14.27 9.05
CA GLY A 96 5.16 15.18 8.29
C GLY A 96 4.88 16.67 8.60
N ASP A 97 5.69 17.53 8.02
CA ASP A 97 5.60 19.00 8.10
C ASP A 97 4.73 19.64 6.98
N ASP A 98 4.04 18.84 6.17
CA ASP A 98 3.11 19.33 5.14
C ASP A 98 2.08 20.31 5.74
N ALA A 99 1.92 21.45 5.07
CA ALA A 99 1.06 22.53 5.55
C ALA A 99 -0.39 22.07 5.78
N ARG A 100 -0.89 21.13 4.97
CA ARG A 100 -2.24 20.54 5.13
C ARG A 100 -2.36 19.78 6.43
N LEU A 101 -1.30 19.08 6.86
CA LEU A 101 -1.27 18.35 8.13
C LEU A 101 -1.00 19.27 9.32
N VAL A 102 -0.13 20.27 9.17
CA VAL A 102 0.18 21.25 10.22
C VAL A 102 -1.06 22.07 10.58
N GLY A 103 -1.85 22.44 9.58
CA GLY A 103 -3.05 23.27 9.76
C GLY A 103 -4.28 22.56 10.32
N LEU A 104 -4.24 21.23 10.51
CA LEU A 104 -5.39 20.51 11.05
C LEU A 104 -5.59 20.81 12.55
N PRO A 105 -6.85 20.85 13.03
CA PRO A 105 -7.18 21.18 14.42
C PRO A 105 -6.96 19.97 15.35
N TRP A 106 -5.72 19.51 15.47
CA TRP A 106 -5.33 18.35 16.29
C TRP A 106 -5.72 18.49 17.76
N GLU A 107 -5.74 19.73 18.27
CA GLU A 107 -6.13 20.07 19.64
C GLU A 107 -7.59 19.76 19.98
N ARG A 108 -8.44 19.53 18.97
CA ARG A 108 -9.82 19.04 19.16
C ARG A 108 -9.88 17.54 19.47
N THR A 109 -8.75 16.85 19.43
CA THR A 109 -8.64 15.42 19.70
C THR A 109 -7.74 15.16 20.92
N THR A 110 -7.74 13.93 21.42
CA THR A 110 -6.82 13.48 22.47
C THR A 110 -5.54 12.85 21.89
N ILE A 111 -5.26 13.04 20.60
CA ILE A 111 -4.11 12.44 19.94
C ILE A 111 -2.84 13.20 20.35
N ASP A 112 -1.84 12.47 20.83
CA ASP A 112 -0.48 12.99 20.97
C ASP A 112 0.20 13.03 19.59
N VAL A 113 0.40 14.23 19.06
CA VAL A 113 0.94 14.44 17.71
C VAL A 113 2.38 14.88 17.79
N SER A 114 3.28 14.07 17.23
CA SER A 114 4.68 14.40 17.05
C SER A 114 5.01 14.63 15.56
N THR A 115 6.10 15.34 15.29
CA THR A 115 6.46 15.75 13.92
C THR A 115 7.83 15.23 13.51
N GLY A 116 8.00 14.94 12.22
CA GLY A 116 9.28 14.61 11.59
C GLY A 116 9.35 13.17 11.08
N ARG A 117 10.57 12.69 10.85
CA ARG A 117 10.81 11.33 10.36
C ARG A 117 10.51 10.28 11.43
N SER A 118 9.93 9.15 11.03
CA SER A 118 9.88 7.96 11.91
C SER A 118 11.23 7.24 11.92
N PHE A 119 11.49 6.56 13.04
CA PHE A 119 12.61 5.65 13.24
C PHE A 119 12.16 4.18 13.43
N GLY A 120 10.86 3.91 13.32
CA GLY A 120 10.27 2.57 13.48
C GLY A 120 9.54 2.33 14.80
N ASP A 121 9.60 3.27 15.75
CA ASP A 121 8.94 3.12 17.06
C ASP A 121 7.51 3.69 17.09
N ASP A 122 7.10 4.40 16.03
CA ASP A 122 5.77 5.04 15.96
C ASP A 122 4.72 4.04 15.47
N ALA A 123 3.63 3.85 16.23
CA ALA A 123 2.56 2.94 15.85
C ALA A 123 1.80 3.40 14.59
N ALA A 124 1.70 4.71 14.36
CA ALA A 124 1.02 5.31 13.22
C ALA A 124 1.80 6.48 12.64
N GLY A 125 1.92 6.50 11.31
CA GLY A 125 2.49 7.57 10.52
C GLY A 125 1.42 8.28 9.69
N VAL A 126 1.41 9.61 9.71
CA VAL A 126 0.51 10.42 8.88
C VAL A 126 1.30 11.18 7.83
N SER A 127 0.93 10.98 6.56
CA SER A 127 1.47 11.72 5.43
C SER A 127 0.35 12.38 4.64
N ALA A 128 0.68 13.37 3.80
CA ALA A 128 -0.25 13.92 2.84
C ALA A 128 0.19 13.52 1.42
N ALA A 129 -0.75 13.04 0.61
CA ALA A 129 -0.47 12.66 -0.76
C ALA A 129 -0.24 13.91 -1.62
N PHE A 130 0.67 13.81 -2.59
CA PHE A 130 0.74 14.77 -3.69
C PHE A 130 -0.52 14.69 -4.56
N GLY A 131 -1.02 13.46 -4.74
CA GLY A 131 -2.28 13.18 -5.40
C GLY A 131 -2.55 11.68 -5.38
N ALA A 132 -3.62 11.28 -6.06
CA ALA A 132 -4.06 9.89 -6.14
C ALA A 132 -4.44 9.50 -7.57
N VAL A 133 -4.46 8.21 -7.85
CA VAL A 133 -4.81 7.64 -9.15
C VAL A 133 -6.04 6.76 -8.98
N ALA A 134 -7.14 7.16 -9.62
CA ALA A 134 -8.40 6.44 -9.54
C ALA A 134 -8.30 5.03 -10.12
N GLU A 135 -7.61 4.84 -11.26
CA GLU A 135 -7.62 3.56 -11.99
C GLU A 135 -7.07 2.36 -11.20
N THR A 136 -6.24 2.60 -10.19
CA THR A 136 -5.64 1.57 -9.34
C THR A 136 -5.83 1.79 -7.84
N GLY A 137 -6.46 2.88 -7.41
CA GLY A 137 -6.58 3.19 -5.98
C GLY A 137 -5.23 3.50 -5.34
N THR A 138 -4.35 4.18 -6.09
CA THR A 138 -2.95 4.41 -5.71
C THR A 138 -2.74 5.83 -5.24
N LEU A 139 -1.94 6.00 -4.19
CA LEU A 139 -1.49 7.30 -3.69
C LEU A 139 -0.08 7.61 -4.22
N ALA A 140 0.18 8.85 -4.61
CA ALA A 140 1.51 9.34 -4.94
C ALA A 140 2.03 10.23 -3.81
N LEU A 141 3.16 9.88 -3.22
CA LEU A 141 3.83 10.66 -2.19
C LEU A 141 5.22 11.08 -2.66
N VAL A 142 5.45 12.38 -2.73
CA VAL A 142 6.75 12.95 -3.09
C VAL A 142 7.63 13.07 -1.85
N SER A 143 8.89 12.62 -1.95
CA SER A 143 9.82 12.74 -0.83
C SER A 143 10.18 14.19 -0.58
N GLY A 144 10.11 14.63 0.68
CA GLY A 144 10.52 15.96 1.10
C GLY A 144 10.60 16.08 2.62
N PRO A 145 11.05 17.23 3.15
CA PRO A 145 10.95 17.49 4.59
C PRO A 145 9.49 17.49 5.07
N ASP A 146 8.58 17.98 4.22
CA ASP A 146 7.13 18.05 4.49
C ASP A 146 6.47 16.67 4.59
N ASN A 147 6.97 15.69 3.82
CA ASN A 147 6.52 14.30 3.87
C ASN A 147 7.74 13.36 3.88
N PRO A 148 8.34 13.10 5.06
CA PRO A 148 9.47 12.20 5.18
C PRO A 148 9.10 10.78 4.73
N THR A 149 9.86 10.24 3.78
CA THR A 149 9.60 8.90 3.20
C THR A 149 9.53 7.79 4.26
N THR A 150 10.19 7.94 5.41
CA THR A 150 10.14 6.93 6.48
C THR A 150 8.75 6.78 7.11
N LEU A 151 7.90 7.81 7.07
CA LEU A 151 6.51 7.72 7.54
C LEU A 151 5.65 6.78 6.68
N ASN A 152 6.04 6.58 5.42
CA ASN A 152 5.31 5.74 4.48
C ASN A 152 5.61 4.24 4.70
N PHE A 153 6.68 3.91 5.43
CA PHE A 153 7.24 2.56 5.45
C PHE A 153 7.47 2.00 6.85
N LEU A 154 7.94 2.82 7.80
CA LEU A 154 8.36 2.32 9.10
C LEU A 154 7.19 2.12 10.09
N PRO A 155 6.20 3.04 10.17
CA PRO A 155 5.05 2.82 11.02
C PRO A 155 4.19 1.65 10.54
N ASP A 156 3.70 0.85 11.49
CA ASP A 156 2.81 -0.30 11.22
C ASP A 156 1.48 0.11 10.56
N ASN A 157 1.06 1.36 10.77
CA ASN A 157 -0.18 1.91 10.23
C ASN A 157 0.13 3.22 9.50
N HIS A 158 -0.07 3.23 8.19
CA HIS A 158 0.12 4.42 7.37
C HIS A 158 -1.23 5.06 7.09
N ILE A 159 -1.35 6.32 7.50
CA ILE A 159 -2.55 7.13 7.34
C ILE A 159 -2.20 8.23 6.33
N VAL A 160 -3.00 8.37 5.28
CA VAL A 160 -2.72 9.33 4.22
C VAL A 160 -3.90 10.25 4.00
N LEU A 161 -3.66 11.56 4.13
CA LEU A 161 -4.60 12.60 3.75
C LEU A 161 -4.51 12.86 2.24
N VAL A 162 -5.65 12.89 1.56
CA VAL A 162 -5.72 13.27 0.14
C VAL A 162 -7.00 14.07 -0.12
N ASP A 163 -6.90 15.13 -0.90
CA ASP A 163 -8.04 15.92 -1.34
C ASP A 163 -8.67 15.28 -2.57
N ALA A 164 -10.00 15.25 -2.65
CA ALA A 164 -10.72 14.69 -3.79
C ALA A 164 -10.39 15.40 -5.12
N ALA A 165 -10.00 16.67 -5.04
CA ALA A 165 -9.54 17.46 -6.19
C ALA A 165 -8.18 16.99 -6.74
N ASP A 166 -7.39 16.27 -5.95
CA ASP A 166 -6.06 15.75 -6.33
C ASP A 166 -6.13 14.29 -6.82
N ILE A 167 -7.34 13.77 -7.11
CA ILE A 167 -7.52 12.46 -7.72
C ILE A 167 -7.44 12.59 -9.24
N ALA A 168 -6.32 12.14 -9.79
CA ALA A 168 -6.12 11.97 -11.22
C ALA A 168 -6.79 10.68 -11.73
N ALA A 169 -7.21 10.70 -12.99
CA ALA A 169 -7.81 9.52 -13.61
C ALA A 169 -6.79 8.37 -13.77
N THR A 170 -5.60 8.67 -14.27
CA THR A 170 -4.57 7.68 -14.60
C THR A 170 -3.17 8.06 -14.09
N TYR A 171 -2.25 7.09 -14.01
CA TYR A 171 -0.84 7.34 -13.69
C TYR A 171 -0.21 8.39 -14.61
N GLU A 172 -0.56 8.36 -15.89
CA GLU A 172 -0.02 9.30 -16.88
C GLU A 172 -0.45 10.74 -16.64
N ASP A 173 -1.69 10.93 -16.14
CA ASP A 173 -2.18 12.26 -15.76
C ASP A 173 -1.41 12.77 -14.53
N LEU A 174 -1.27 11.94 -13.49
CA LEU A 174 -0.56 12.34 -12.27
C LEU A 174 0.95 12.55 -12.51
N TRP A 175 1.57 11.79 -13.41
CA TRP A 175 2.93 12.08 -13.86
C TRP A 175 3.04 13.42 -14.59
N GLY A 176 1.99 13.83 -15.31
CA GLY A 176 1.87 15.16 -15.90
C GLY A 176 1.88 16.25 -14.83
N GLU A 177 1.11 16.07 -13.76
CA GLU A 177 1.03 16.99 -12.62
C GLU A 177 2.36 17.09 -11.87
N VAL A 178 3.03 15.96 -11.59
CA VAL A 178 4.37 15.96 -10.96
C VAL A 178 5.37 16.75 -11.81
N ARG A 179 5.40 16.55 -13.13
CA ARG A 179 6.27 17.32 -14.03
C ARG A 179 5.89 18.80 -14.07
N GLY A 180 4.60 19.12 -14.00
CA GLY A 180 4.11 20.50 -13.94
C GLY A 180 4.53 21.21 -12.67
N ALA A 181 4.46 20.53 -11.53
CA ALA A 181 4.79 21.08 -10.21
C ALA A 181 6.30 21.33 -10.02
N TYR A 182 7.16 20.41 -10.51
CA TYR A 182 8.62 20.51 -10.31
C TYR A 182 9.36 21.11 -11.50
N GLY A 183 8.75 21.13 -12.69
CA GLY A 183 9.33 21.66 -13.92
C GLY A 183 10.12 20.63 -14.73
N ALA A 184 10.25 20.90 -16.04
CA ALA A 184 10.94 19.98 -16.95
C ALA A 184 12.40 19.74 -16.53
N GLY A 185 12.79 18.47 -16.40
CA GLY A 185 14.14 18.08 -16.00
C GLY A 185 14.42 18.16 -14.49
N THR A 186 13.44 18.59 -13.69
CA THR A 186 13.52 18.59 -12.23
C THR A 186 12.45 17.65 -11.70
N MET A 187 12.85 16.66 -10.92
CA MET A 187 11.95 15.69 -10.30
C MET A 187 12.21 15.66 -8.80
N PRO A 188 11.21 15.33 -7.97
CA PRO A 188 11.45 15.02 -6.57
C PRO A 188 12.45 13.85 -6.48
N ARG A 189 13.19 13.79 -5.37
CA ARG A 189 14.20 12.72 -5.19
C ARG A 189 13.60 11.33 -5.27
N THR A 190 12.36 11.17 -4.81
CA THR A 190 11.57 9.93 -4.88
C THR A 190 10.09 10.29 -5.06
N VAL A 191 9.38 9.49 -5.86
CA VAL A 191 7.92 9.43 -5.87
C VAL A 191 7.53 8.03 -5.43
N ASN A 192 6.85 7.90 -4.30
CA ASN A 192 6.35 6.64 -3.80
C ASN A 192 4.93 6.43 -4.28
N TRP A 193 4.69 5.35 -5.01
CA TRP A 193 3.37 4.94 -5.47
C TRP A 193 2.87 3.83 -4.55
N ILE A 194 1.88 4.14 -3.71
CA ILE A 194 1.41 3.26 -2.64
C ILE A 194 0.02 2.75 -2.98
N THR A 195 -0.11 1.44 -3.16
CA THR A 195 -1.37 0.77 -3.53
C THR A 195 -1.69 -0.29 -2.49
N GLY A 196 -2.52 0.07 -1.51
CA GLY A 196 -2.82 -0.79 -0.36
C GLY A 196 -1.68 -0.92 0.65
N PRO A 197 -1.90 -1.68 1.73
CA PRO A 197 -0.87 -2.01 2.72
C PRO A 197 0.26 -2.86 2.13
N SER A 198 1.40 -2.90 2.81
CA SER A 198 2.54 -3.74 2.45
C SER A 198 2.14 -5.22 2.48
N ARG A 199 2.40 -5.92 1.38
CA ARG A 199 2.16 -7.35 1.22
C ARG A 199 3.38 -8.00 0.59
N SER A 200 3.83 -9.10 1.17
CA SER A 200 4.78 -10.00 0.52
C SER A 200 4.03 -11.27 0.16
N ALA A 201 4.03 -11.64 -1.11
CA ALA A 201 3.55 -12.92 -1.61
C ALA A 201 4.71 -13.90 -1.90
N ASP A 202 5.94 -13.50 -1.56
CA ASP A 202 7.19 -14.07 -2.06
C ASP A 202 7.85 -15.08 -1.09
N ILE A 203 7.05 -15.69 -0.21
CA ILE A 203 7.46 -16.89 0.54
C ILE A 203 6.29 -17.88 0.46
N GLU A 204 6.47 -18.94 -0.31
CA GLU A 204 5.58 -20.12 -0.34
C GLU A 204 4.11 -19.86 -0.74
N GLN A 205 3.83 -18.79 -1.48
CA GLN A 205 2.47 -18.39 -1.91
C GLN A 205 1.50 -18.06 -0.75
N ILE A 206 2.01 -17.85 0.46
CA ILE A 206 1.21 -17.38 1.59
C ILE A 206 1.31 -15.86 1.65
N LEU A 207 0.17 -15.19 1.59
CA LEU A 207 0.09 -13.73 1.74
C LEU A 207 0.41 -13.34 3.19
N LEU A 208 1.62 -12.82 3.41
CA LEU A 208 2.02 -12.22 4.68
C LEU A 208 1.86 -10.69 4.59
N MET A 209 0.96 -10.15 5.41
CA MET A 209 0.71 -8.72 5.52
C MET A 209 1.78 -8.07 6.41
N GLY A 210 2.45 -7.03 5.91
CA GLY A 210 3.38 -6.19 6.68
C GLY A 210 4.79 -6.73 6.90
N ALA A 211 5.31 -7.54 5.97
CA ALA A 211 6.69 -8.05 6.08
C ALA A 211 7.76 -6.95 5.91
N HIS A 212 7.49 -5.91 5.13
CA HIS A 212 8.48 -4.87 4.76
C HIS A 212 7.93 -3.43 4.80
N GLY A 213 6.75 -3.23 5.40
CA GLY A 213 6.09 -1.94 5.44
C GLY A 213 4.77 -1.97 6.20
N PRO A 214 3.93 -0.94 6.09
CA PRO A 214 2.73 -0.79 6.91
C PRO A 214 1.78 -1.96 6.73
N ARG A 215 1.30 -2.50 7.85
CA ARG A 215 0.29 -3.56 7.91
C ARG A 215 -1.08 -3.07 7.47
N ARG A 216 -1.33 -1.77 7.63
CA ARG A 216 -2.57 -1.09 7.24
C ARG A 216 -2.28 0.19 6.49
N LEU A 217 -3.09 0.45 5.48
CA LEU A 217 -3.19 1.73 4.80
C LEU A 217 -4.60 2.28 5.06
N HIS A 218 -4.67 3.46 5.66
CA HIS A 218 -5.90 4.20 5.87
C HIS A 218 -5.84 5.52 5.12
N ILE A 219 -6.89 5.83 4.37
CA ILE A 219 -6.97 7.00 3.51
C ILE A 219 -8.05 7.91 4.08
N VAL A 220 -7.69 9.14 4.42
CA VAL A 220 -8.63 10.19 4.76
C VAL A 220 -8.84 11.03 3.51
N LEU A 221 -9.99 10.83 2.86
CA LEU A 221 -10.37 11.52 1.64
C LEU A 221 -11.18 12.77 1.99
N VAL A 222 -10.68 13.95 1.64
CA VAL A 222 -11.40 15.22 1.84
C VAL A 222 -12.23 15.52 0.59
N ASP A 223 -13.55 15.37 0.69
CA ASP A 223 -14.51 15.67 -0.37
C ASP A 223 -15.62 16.62 0.13
N PRO A 224 -15.54 17.92 -0.19
CA PRO A 224 -16.58 18.90 0.17
C PRO A 224 -17.98 18.56 -0.36
N ASN A 225 -18.05 17.78 -1.45
CA ASN A 225 -19.28 17.41 -2.12
C ASN A 225 -19.84 16.07 -1.62
N ALA A 226 -19.16 15.39 -0.69
CA ALA A 226 -19.64 14.14 -0.13
C ALA A 226 -21.03 14.35 0.50
N VAL A 227 -22.00 13.60 -0.03
CA VAL A 227 -23.35 13.56 0.51
C VAL A 227 -23.28 12.70 1.76
N ALA A 228 -23.78 13.21 2.89
CA ALA A 228 -23.88 12.40 4.10
C ALA A 228 -24.74 11.17 3.77
N GLU A 229 -24.18 9.97 3.90
CA GLU A 229 -24.97 8.75 3.87
C GLU A 229 -25.90 8.76 5.09
N THR A 230 -27.13 9.25 4.90
CA THR A 230 -28.23 8.81 5.75
C THR A 230 -28.38 7.33 5.49
N THR A 231 -27.87 6.51 6.42
CA THR A 231 -28.23 5.10 6.52
C THR A 231 -29.73 5.03 6.80
N GLU A 232 -30.56 5.10 5.75
CA GLU A 232 -31.92 4.60 5.81
C GLU A 232 -31.81 3.07 5.91
N MET A 233 -31.85 2.59 7.15
CA MET A 233 -31.98 1.19 7.46
C MET A 233 -33.35 0.74 6.92
N ASP A 234 -33.31 0.07 5.78
CA ASP A 234 -34.45 -0.52 5.08
C ASP A 234 -35.37 -1.26 6.06
N ALA A 235 -36.52 -0.65 6.36
CA ALA A 235 -37.51 -1.12 7.31
C ALA A 235 -38.39 -2.26 6.75
N THR A 236 -37.78 -3.21 6.03
CA THR A 236 -38.47 -4.34 5.40
C THR A 236 -38.17 -5.68 6.09
N LEU A 237 -37.91 -5.65 7.40
CA LEU A 237 -37.78 -6.87 8.24
C LEU A 237 -38.50 -6.81 9.60
N ALA A 238 -39.48 -5.91 9.77
CA ALA A 238 -40.28 -5.79 11.00
C ALA A 238 -41.76 -6.16 10.82
N ALA A 239 -42.07 -7.10 9.93
CA ALA A 239 -43.43 -7.64 9.74
C ALA A 239 -43.44 -9.16 9.54
N ALA A 240 -42.79 -9.91 10.42
CA ALA A 240 -42.93 -11.36 10.49
C ALA A 240 -42.73 -11.86 11.94
N GLY A 241 -43.65 -11.46 12.81
CA GLY A 241 -43.67 -11.88 14.22
C GLY A 241 -45.09 -11.98 14.74
N SER A 242 -45.93 -12.79 14.10
CA SER A 242 -47.21 -13.21 14.66
C SER A 242 -47.08 -14.60 15.26
N THR A 243 -47.16 -14.67 16.58
CA THR A 243 -47.26 -15.88 17.40
C THR A 243 -48.45 -16.74 16.96
N PRO A 244 -48.29 -18.05 16.69
CA PRO A 244 -49.42 -18.98 16.69
C PRO A 244 -49.62 -19.60 18.08
N ALA A 245 -50.89 -19.80 18.40
CA ALA A 245 -51.43 -20.30 19.67
C ALA A 245 -51.10 -21.78 19.97
N GLU A 246 -51.19 -22.13 21.25
CA GLU A 246 -51.09 -23.49 21.78
C GLU A 246 -52.14 -24.44 21.19
N THR A 247 -51.71 -25.67 20.86
CA THR A 247 -52.64 -26.82 20.79
C THR A 247 -51.93 -28.08 21.29
N ARG A 248 -52.69 -28.87 22.04
CA ARG A 248 -52.23 -29.89 22.99
C ARG A 248 -52.36 -31.31 22.41
N VAL A 249 -51.48 -32.18 22.92
CA VAL A 249 -51.53 -33.66 23.08
C VAL A 249 -51.21 -34.56 21.88
N GLY A 250 -50.23 -35.44 22.11
CA GLY A 250 -50.06 -36.74 21.46
C GLY A 250 -48.83 -37.48 21.98
N SER A 251 -48.90 -38.09 23.16
CA SER A 251 -47.84 -38.92 23.74
C SER A 251 -47.65 -40.22 22.96
N THR A 252 -46.42 -40.73 22.84
CA THR A 252 -46.07 -42.14 23.12
C THR A 252 -44.56 -42.41 23.03
N LEU A 253 -44.03 -43.03 24.10
CA LEU A 253 -42.90 -43.99 24.16
C LEU A 253 -41.47 -43.39 24.03
N ALA A 254 -40.73 -43.18 25.13
CA ALA A 254 -40.02 -44.14 25.99
C ALA A 254 -38.59 -44.49 25.49
N GLY A 255 -37.57 -44.08 26.27
CA GLY A 255 -36.23 -44.67 26.22
C GLY A 255 -35.05 -43.69 26.39
N ASP A 256 -34.70 -43.36 27.63
CA ASP A 256 -33.37 -42.86 28.06
C ASP A 256 -32.52 -44.07 28.55
N PRO A 257 -31.22 -43.96 28.93
CA PRO A 257 -30.15 -43.01 28.56
C PRO A 257 -28.76 -43.70 28.35
N LYS A 258 -27.72 -42.99 27.87
CA LYS A 258 -26.35 -42.93 28.45
C LYS A 258 -25.29 -42.35 27.50
N ALA A 259 -24.57 -41.33 28.00
CA ALA A 259 -23.27 -40.86 27.54
C ALA A 259 -22.12 -41.81 27.99
N PRO A 260 -20.83 -41.62 27.59
CA PRO A 260 -20.03 -40.49 28.10
C PRO A 260 -19.02 -39.83 27.13
N GLU A 261 -18.61 -38.63 27.55
CA GLU A 261 -17.44 -37.80 27.20
C GLU A 261 -16.13 -38.55 26.92
N ARG A 262 -15.29 -37.97 26.06
CA ARG A 262 -13.84 -38.19 26.04
C ARG A 262 -13.06 -36.89 25.86
N ASP A 263 -12.08 -36.76 26.73
CA ASP A 263 -11.19 -35.62 27.01
C ASP A 263 -10.27 -35.18 25.87
N ALA A 264 -9.89 -33.90 25.94
CA ALA A 264 -8.80 -33.25 25.22
C ALA A 264 -7.41 -33.66 25.76
N PRO A 265 -6.36 -33.77 24.93
CA PRO A 265 -5.00 -33.96 25.41
C PRO A 265 -4.20 -32.65 25.58
N THR A 266 -3.61 -32.50 26.77
CA THR A 266 -2.60 -31.50 27.20
C THR A 266 -1.20 -31.85 26.63
N PRO A 267 -0.33 -30.87 26.31
CA PRO A 267 0.98 -31.10 25.69
C PRO A 267 2.08 -31.47 26.70
N PRO A 268 3.15 -32.19 26.31
CA PRO A 268 4.30 -32.41 27.18
C PRO A 268 5.38 -31.32 27.05
N ALA A 269 6.03 -31.05 28.18
CA ALA A 269 7.10 -30.08 28.38
C ALA A 269 8.51 -30.71 28.28
N GLY A 270 9.45 -29.95 27.71
CA GLY A 270 10.73 -29.55 28.32
C GLY A 270 11.90 -30.55 28.53
N LYS A 271 12.96 -30.33 27.71
CA LYS A 271 14.43 -30.31 28.02
C LYS A 271 15.16 -31.65 28.33
N PRO A 272 16.52 -31.76 28.20
CA PRO A 272 17.54 -30.70 28.15
C PRO A 272 18.71 -30.83 27.13
N ASP A 273 19.48 -29.75 27.16
CA ASP A 273 20.81 -29.39 26.65
C ASP A 273 21.91 -30.49 26.65
N ARG A 274 22.71 -30.54 25.58
CA ARG A 274 24.06 -31.15 25.57
C ARG A 274 25.01 -30.36 24.67
N ARG A 275 26.03 -29.78 25.30
CA ARG A 275 27.23 -29.19 24.70
C ARG A 275 28.22 -30.27 24.23
N GLU A 276 29.04 -29.84 23.26
CA GLU A 276 30.42 -30.24 22.93
C GLU A 276 30.68 -31.67 22.43
N ALA A 277 30.99 -31.78 21.12
CA ALA A 277 32.16 -32.50 20.60
C ALA A 277 32.40 -32.18 19.11
N ASP A 278 33.49 -31.46 18.85
CA ASP A 278 34.58 -31.77 17.92
C ASP A 278 34.29 -32.26 16.47
N ARG A 279 34.76 -31.45 15.50
CA ARG A 279 35.29 -31.76 14.14
C ARG A 279 35.20 -30.45 13.31
N GLY A 280 36.24 -29.85 12.72
CA GLY A 280 37.49 -30.39 12.21
C GLY A 280 37.40 -30.56 10.70
N HIS A 281 37.81 -29.53 9.94
CA HIS A 281 38.14 -29.49 8.49
C HIS A 281 37.16 -30.12 7.49
N GLU A 282 36.48 -29.30 6.68
CA GLU A 282 36.07 -29.57 5.28
C GLU A 282 35.33 -28.34 4.71
N GLU A 283 36.06 -27.28 4.35
CA GLU A 283 35.56 -26.18 3.53
C GLU A 283 36.68 -25.79 2.56
N ASP A 284 36.82 -26.54 1.46
CA ASP A 284 37.70 -26.13 0.34
C ASP A 284 37.38 -26.80 -1.02
N GLU A 285 36.24 -27.49 -1.20
CA GLU A 285 35.94 -28.20 -2.47
C GLU A 285 34.48 -28.07 -2.97
N LEU A 286 33.82 -26.91 -2.83
CA LEU A 286 32.48 -26.70 -3.41
C LEU A 286 32.33 -25.46 -4.31
N ASP A 287 33.41 -24.73 -4.60
CA ASP A 287 33.37 -23.51 -5.42
C ASP A 287 33.77 -23.70 -6.91
N GLU A 288 33.97 -24.94 -7.39
CA GLU A 288 34.50 -25.19 -8.75
C GLU A 288 33.54 -25.96 -9.69
N ALA A 289 32.22 -25.91 -9.47
CA ALA A 289 31.26 -26.68 -10.29
C ALA A 289 29.98 -25.94 -10.76
N LEU A 290 29.98 -24.60 -10.84
CA LEU A 290 28.82 -23.85 -11.35
C LEU A 290 29.09 -22.98 -12.59
N ASP A 291 30.22 -23.19 -13.29
CA ASP A 291 30.61 -22.32 -14.42
C ASP A 291 30.25 -22.85 -15.83
N GLU A 292 29.40 -23.87 -15.94
CA GLU A 292 28.97 -24.37 -17.27
C GLU A 292 27.48 -24.75 -17.30
N SER A 293 26.58 -23.76 -17.50
CA SER A 293 25.33 -23.92 -18.29
C SER A 293 24.39 -22.71 -18.20
N PHE A 294 24.74 -21.59 -18.84
CA PHE A 294 23.75 -20.59 -19.24
C PHE A 294 24.04 -20.08 -20.66
N PRO A 295 23.41 -20.62 -21.71
CA PRO A 295 23.47 -20.00 -23.02
C PRO A 295 22.64 -18.70 -23.00
N ALA A 296 23.34 -17.57 -23.07
CA ALA A 296 22.77 -16.27 -23.33
C ALA A 296 22.21 -16.21 -24.76
N SER A 297 20.89 -16.07 -24.91
CA SER A 297 20.18 -15.34 -25.99
C SER A 297 18.68 -15.65 -25.92
N ASP A 298 17.89 -14.76 -25.33
CA ASP A 298 16.44 -14.73 -25.61
C ASP A 298 16.22 -14.10 -26.99
N PRO A 299 15.49 -14.75 -27.91
CA PRO A 299 15.15 -14.15 -29.20
C PRO A 299 14.09 -13.05 -29.03
N PRO A 300 14.08 -12.02 -29.90
CA PRO A 300 13.17 -10.89 -29.78
C PRO A 300 11.71 -11.33 -30.01
N SER A 301 10.82 -10.84 -29.15
CA SER A 301 9.37 -11.06 -29.24
C SER A 301 8.82 -10.55 -30.57
N GLN A 302 8.31 -11.46 -31.40
CA GLN A 302 7.50 -11.06 -32.55
C GLN A 302 6.07 -10.77 -32.06
N THR A 303 5.71 -9.49 -31.97
CA THR A 303 4.31 -9.07 -32.04
C THR A 303 3.97 -8.85 -33.50
N GLN A 304 3.15 -9.75 -34.06
CA GLN A 304 2.49 -9.55 -35.34
C GLN A 304 1.17 -8.77 -35.15
N PRO A 305 0.70 -8.08 -36.21
CA PRO A 305 -0.13 -6.87 -36.13
C PRO A 305 -1.57 -7.08 -35.66
#